data_AF-A0A2S8FMR6-F1
#
_entry.id   AF-A0A2S8FMR6-F1
#
_cell.length_a   1.000
_cell.length_b   1.000
_cell.length_c   1.000
_cell.angle_alpha   90.00
_cell.angle_beta   90.00
_cell.angle_gamma   90.00
#
_symmetry.space_group_name_H-M   'P 1'
#
loop_
_entity.id
_entity.type
_entity.pdbx_description
1 polymer ?
#
loop_
_entity_poly.entity_id
_entity_poly.type
_entity_poly.pdbx_seq_one_letter_code
_entity_poly.pdbx_strand_id
1 'polypeptide(L)'
;MPKSRPPQSIRHGSMASSRHWPATASKQPSKPTRTPEEAAARTLYLSRLPEQVDRTIVFLVVAPDEKLFEGREIWDVMLYLGLTWGDMDCFHWINPTGIGDDYYFSVETSTPPGYFLPEEIAAGRLQTQDLAFLFSLPRAAAPSTIAERMRKAVEYVQSRLGGEIVYMIDDEEVDFDSAMQEIKRIEAELTEQGFPPGSEAALRFF
;
A
#
# COMPACT_ATOMS: atom_id res chain seq x y z
N MET A 1 -53.87 61.07 -6.03
CA MET A 1 -53.49 62.38 -5.45
C MET A 1 -52.97 62.17 -4.03
N PRO A 2 -51.92 62.91 -3.63
CA PRO A 2 -51.04 62.59 -2.50
C PRO A 2 -51.51 63.26 -1.20
N LYS A 3 -51.08 62.72 -0.05
CA LYS A 3 -50.95 63.51 1.18
C LYS A 3 -49.58 63.25 1.78
N SER A 4 -48.75 64.27 1.69
CA SER A 4 -47.44 64.41 2.32
C SER A 4 -47.56 64.55 3.84
N ARG A 5 -46.59 63.99 4.57
CA ARG A 5 -46.26 64.39 5.94
C ARG A 5 -44.72 64.53 6.08
N PRO A 6 -44.25 65.42 6.98
CA PRO A 6 -42.96 66.10 6.90
C PRO A 6 -41.82 65.33 7.60
N PRO A 7 -40.55 65.76 7.45
CA PRO A 7 -39.40 65.03 7.98
C PRO A 7 -39.13 65.38 9.45
N GLN A 8 -38.69 64.40 10.24
CA GLN A 8 -38.12 64.64 11.57
C GLN A 8 -36.88 63.77 11.83
N SER A 9 -35.76 64.48 11.99
CA SER A 9 -34.68 64.28 12.97
C SER A 9 -34.13 62.87 13.16
N ILE A 10 -32.94 62.66 12.59
CA ILE A 10 -32.02 61.57 12.89
C ILE A 10 -31.54 61.73 14.35
N ARG A 11 -31.81 60.72 15.18
CA ARG A 11 -31.14 60.52 16.48
C ARG A 11 -30.13 59.39 16.33
N HIS A 12 -28.90 59.68 16.76
CA HIS A 12 -27.80 58.73 16.86
C HIS A 12 -28.17 57.53 17.75
N GLY A 13 -28.12 56.33 17.17
CA GLY A 13 -28.15 55.05 17.87
C GLY A 13 -26.84 54.31 17.63
N SER A 14 -25.92 54.40 18.59
CA SER A 14 -24.76 53.51 18.70
C SER A 14 -25.24 52.15 19.17
N MET A 15 -25.11 51.12 18.33
CA MET A 15 -25.09 49.72 18.80
C MET A 15 -24.06 48.95 17.98
N ALA A 16 -22.91 48.74 18.58
CA ALA A 16 -21.93 47.76 18.15
C ALA A 16 -22.55 46.36 18.24
N SER A 17 -22.80 45.74 17.09
CA SER A 17 -23.21 44.34 17.01
C SER A 17 -21.99 43.46 17.27
N SER A 18 -21.88 42.97 18.50
CA SER A 18 -20.91 41.98 18.96
C SER A 18 -21.09 40.66 18.20
N ARG A 19 -20.12 40.32 17.33
CA ARG A 19 -20.00 38.97 16.76
C ARG A 19 -19.68 38.01 17.91
N HIS A 20 -20.63 37.17 18.29
CA HIS A 20 -20.39 36.04 19.18
C HIS A 20 -19.60 34.97 18.41
N TRP A 21 -18.31 34.85 18.72
CA TRP A 21 -17.52 33.67 18.36
C TRP A 21 -17.92 32.55 19.33
N PRO A 22 -18.26 31.33 18.86
CA PRO A 22 -18.49 30.23 19.79
C PRO A 22 -17.18 29.96 20.54
N ALA A 23 -17.26 29.95 21.86
CA ALA A 23 -16.14 29.60 22.72
C ALA A 23 -15.66 28.19 22.35
N THR A 24 -14.45 28.11 21.80
CA THR A 24 -13.71 26.86 21.64
C THR A 24 -13.62 26.18 22.99
N ALA A 25 -14.30 25.05 23.16
CA ALA A 25 -14.13 24.19 24.32
C ALA A 25 -12.64 23.81 24.41
N SER A 26 -11.95 24.29 25.44
CA SER A 26 -10.57 23.90 25.72
C SER A 26 -10.56 22.40 26.03
N LYS A 27 -10.12 21.57 25.08
CA LYS A 27 -9.73 20.19 25.42
C LYS A 27 -8.57 20.29 26.41
N GLN A 28 -8.82 19.96 27.67
CA GLN A 28 -7.74 19.79 28.64
C GLN A 28 -6.72 18.78 28.08
N PRO A 29 -5.41 19.03 28.20
CA PRO A 29 -4.41 18.08 27.76
C PRO A 29 -4.62 16.77 28.52
N SER A 30 -4.75 15.66 27.79
CA SER A 30 -4.86 14.33 28.37
C SER A 30 -3.63 14.04 29.22
N LYS A 31 -3.83 13.52 30.44
CA LYS A 31 -2.71 13.06 31.27
C LYS A 31 -1.95 11.96 30.53
N PRO A 32 -0.61 11.96 30.57
CA PRO A 32 0.18 10.91 29.93
C PRO A 32 -0.13 9.56 30.55
N THR A 33 -0.41 8.56 29.72
CA THR A 33 -0.74 7.19 30.13
C THR A 33 0.50 6.37 30.52
N ARG A 34 1.70 6.87 30.23
CA ARG A 34 2.99 6.19 30.48
C ARG A 34 3.94 7.10 31.26
N THR A 35 4.83 6.49 32.02
CA THR A 35 5.96 7.19 32.64
C THR A 35 6.98 7.63 31.57
N PRO A 36 7.85 8.62 31.86
CA PRO A 36 8.89 9.03 30.92
C PRO A 36 9.85 7.90 30.52
N GLU A 37 10.17 7.00 31.45
CA GLU A 37 11.06 5.86 31.20
C GLU A 37 10.41 4.84 30.26
N GLU A 38 9.15 4.47 30.51
CA GLU A 38 8.37 3.59 29.62
C GLU A 38 8.19 4.21 28.22
N ALA A 39 7.98 5.53 28.16
CA ALA A 39 7.87 6.25 26.90
C ALA A 39 9.20 6.25 26.11
N ALA A 40 10.34 6.46 26.79
CA ALA A 40 11.66 6.40 26.18
C ALA A 40 11.99 4.98 25.68
N ALA A 41 11.72 3.95 26.49
CA ALA A 41 11.91 2.55 26.11
C ALA A 41 11.03 2.17 24.91
N ARG A 42 9.75 2.57 24.91
CA ARG A 42 8.86 2.34 23.76
C ARG A 42 9.34 3.04 22.50
N THR A 43 9.82 4.28 22.62
CA THR A 43 10.34 5.04 21.47
C THR A 43 11.55 4.33 20.85
N LEU A 44 12.50 3.87 21.67
CA LEU A 44 13.67 3.15 21.19
C LEU A 44 13.31 1.81 20.54
N TYR A 45 12.32 1.10 21.08
CA TYR A 45 11.81 -0.12 20.46
C TYR A 45 11.18 0.18 19.10
N LEU A 46 10.24 1.15 19.04
CA LEU A 46 9.57 1.52 17.80
C LEU A 46 10.56 1.98 16.73
N SER A 47 11.62 2.72 17.08
CA SER A 47 12.63 3.14 16.10
C SER A 47 13.35 1.98 15.40
N ARG A 48 13.34 0.78 15.97
CA ARG A 48 13.97 -0.43 15.42
C ARG A 48 12.96 -1.42 14.84
N LEU A 49 11.67 -1.21 15.07
CA LEU A 49 10.64 -2.11 14.62
C LEU A 49 10.67 -2.31 13.09
N PRO A 50 10.81 -1.28 12.24
CA PRO A 50 10.90 -1.47 10.79
C PRO A 50 11.97 -2.45 10.34
N GLU A 51 13.15 -2.42 10.96
CA GLU A 51 14.24 -3.36 10.65
C GLU A 51 13.88 -4.84 10.87
N GLN A 52 12.82 -5.11 11.65
CA GLN A 52 12.39 -6.45 12.04
C GLN A 52 11.14 -6.95 11.29
N VAL A 53 10.27 -6.04 10.87
CA VAL A 53 8.92 -6.37 10.36
C VAL A 53 8.56 -5.70 9.04
N ASP A 54 9.31 -4.68 8.61
CA ASP A 54 9.14 -4.09 7.29
C ASP A 54 9.82 -5.00 6.28
N ARG A 55 8.98 -5.85 5.67
CA ARG A 55 9.38 -6.87 4.71
C ARG A 55 8.58 -6.73 3.44
N THR A 56 9.27 -6.89 2.32
CA THR A 56 8.64 -7.06 1.01
C THR A 56 8.62 -8.54 0.68
N ILE A 57 7.44 -9.07 0.39
CA ILE A 57 7.30 -10.45 -0.07
C ILE A 57 7.39 -10.42 -1.59
N VAL A 58 8.28 -11.19 -2.19
CA VAL A 58 8.49 -11.23 -3.65
C VAL A 58 8.46 -12.67 -4.14
N PHE A 59 7.51 -13.00 -5.02
CA PHE A 59 7.48 -14.27 -5.73
C PHE A 59 7.84 -14.03 -7.19
N LEU A 60 8.96 -14.58 -7.62
CA LEU A 60 9.43 -14.48 -8.99
C LEU A 60 8.95 -15.67 -9.81
N VAL A 61 8.65 -15.42 -11.08
CA VAL A 61 8.75 -16.43 -12.12
C VAL A 61 9.93 -16.03 -13.00
N VAL A 62 10.96 -16.87 -13.04
CA VAL A 62 12.19 -16.62 -13.80
C VAL A 62 12.14 -17.43 -15.10
N ALA A 63 12.45 -16.78 -16.22
CA ALA A 63 12.46 -17.43 -17.53
C ALA A 63 13.53 -18.54 -17.57
N PRO A 64 13.29 -19.64 -18.30
CA PRO A 64 14.30 -20.69 -18.48
C PRO A 64 15.56 -20.14 -19.15
N ASP A 65 16.70 -20.79 -18.92
CA ASP A 65 17.97 -20.47 -19.56
C ASP A 65 17.81 -20.27 -21.08
N GLU A 66 18.42 -19.21 -21.60
CA GLU A 66 18.41 -18.82 -23.02
C GLU A 66 17.05 -18.37 -23.60
N LYS A 67 16.00 -18.25 -22.76
CA LYS A 67 14.69 -17.70 -23.16
C LYS A 67 14.34 -16.46 -22.34
N LEU A 68 13.58 -15.54 -22.95
CA LEU A 68 12.94 -14.42 -22.27
C LEU A 68 11.42 -14.54 -22.40
N PHE A 69 10.69 -13.97 -21.45
CA PHE A 69 9.25 -13.82 -21.57
C PHE A 69 8.91 -12.69 -22.54
N GLU A 70 8.07 -12.99 -23.51
CA GLU A 70 7.65 -12.05 -24.54
C GLU A 70 6.55 -11.12 -24.01
N GLY A 71 6.68 -9.82 -24.25
CA GLY A 71 5.76 -8.81 -23.70
C GLY A 71 4.28 -9.04 -24.03
N ARG A 72 3.96 -9.58 -25.20
CA ARG A 72 2.57 -9.90 -25.58
C ARG A 72 2.01 -11.08 -24.79
N GLU A 73 2.84 -12.08 -24.50
CA GLU A 73 2.45 -13.24 -23.69
C GLU A 73 2.30 -12.83 -22.22
N ILE A 74 3.20 -11.98 -21.71
CA ILE A 74 3.09 -11.38 -20.38
C ILE A 74 1.75 -10.64 -20.28
N TRP A 75 1.46 -9.73 -21.20
CA TRP A 75 0.24 -8.93 -21.18
C TRP A 75 -1.02 -9.79 -21.17
N ASP A 76 -1.09 -10.83 -22.02
CA ASP A 76 -2.21 -11.78 -22.04
C ASP A 76 -2.41 -12.45 -20.68
N VAL A 77 -1.33 -12.98 -20.08
CA VAL A 77 -1.37 -13.69 -18.80
C VAL A 77 -1.80 -12.76 -17.66
N MET A 78 -1.29 -11.53 -17.61
CA MET A 78 -1.67 -10.56 -16.58
C MET A 78 -3.16 -10.21 -16.65
N LEU A 79 -3.71 -10.04 -17.85
CA LEU A 79 -5.16 -9.82 -18.03
C LEU A 79 -5.99 -11.05 -17.63
N TYR A 80 -5.54 -12.26 -17.95
CA TYR A 80 -6.22 -13.50 -17.53
C TYR A 80 -6.26 -13.67 -16.01
N LEU A 81 -5.24 -13.18 -15.30
CA LEU A 81 -5.21 -13.14 -13.85
C LEU A 81 -6.12 -12.04 -13.25
N GLY A 82 -6.70 -11.17 -14.09
CA GLY A 82 -7.52 -10.05 -13.67
C GLY A 82 -6.70 -8.87 -13.15
N LEU A 83 -5.41 -8.79 -13.50
CA LEU A 83 -4.56 -7.67 -13.13
C LEU A 83 -4.79 -6.49 -14.07
N THR A 84 -4.62 -5.29 -13.54
CA THR A 84 -4.78 -4.04 -14.28
C THR A 84 -3.42 -3.37 -14.42
N TRP A 85 -3.05 -3.01 -15.65
CA TRP A 85 -1.89 -2.16 -15.90
C TRP A 85 -2.19 -0.72 -15.48
N GLY A 86 -1.29 -0.05 -14.78
CA GLY A 86 -1.54 1.29 -14.28
C GLY A 86 -0.34 1.96 -13.66
N ASP A 87 -0.44 2.25 -12.37
CA ASP A 87 0.54 3.06 -11.65
C ASP A 87 1.96 2.53 -11.77
N MET A 88 2.92 3.44 -11.87
CA MET A 88 4.33 3.10 -12.14
C MET A 88 4.57 2.22 -13.37
N ASP A 89 3.63 2.19 -14.32
CA ASP A 89 3.67 1.36 -15.53
C ASP A 89 3.77 -0.17 -15.24
N CYS A 90 3.26 -0.59 -14.07
CA CYS A 90 3.22 -1.97 -13.60
C CYS A 90 1.81 -2.57 -13.65
N PHE A 91 1.70 -3.88 -13.42
CA PHE A 91 0.40 -4.54 -13.25
C PHE A 91 0.04 -4.66 -11.78
N HIS A 92 -1.24 -4.56 -11.45
CA HIS A 92 -1.70 -4.62 -10.07
C HIS A 92 -2.95 -5.48 -9.93
N TRP A 93 -3.01 -6.20 -8.80
CA TRP A 93 -4.29 -6.70 -8.31
C TRP A 93 -4.91 -5.65 -7.38
N ILE A 94 -5.92 -4.94 -7.87
CA ILE A 94 -6.54 -3.82 -7.15
C ILE A 94 -7.15 -4.29 -5.82
N ASN A 95 -6.91 -3.52 -4.76
CA ASN A 95 -7.55 -3.67 -3.46
C ASN A 95 -8.72 -2.67 -3.32
N PRO A 96 -9.97 -3.13 -3.43
CA PRO A 96 -11.14 -2.24 -3.36
C PRO A 96 -11.60 -1.94 -1.93
N THR A 97 -10.93 -2.48 -0.90
CA THR A 97 -11.46 -2.49 0.47
C THR A 97 -11.26 -1.18 1.23
N GLY A 98 -10.33 -0.33 0.78
CA GLY A 98 -9.91 0.86 1.51
C GLY A 98 -9.13 0.58 2.81
N ILE A 99 -8.71 -0.67 3.01
CA ILE A 99 -7.84 -1.11 4.10
C ILE A 99 -6.52 -1.54 3.47
N GLY A 100 -5.39 -1.10 4.02
CA GLY A 100 -4.07 -1.33 3.43
C GLY A 100 -3.80 -0.50 2.18
N ASP A 101 -2.77 -0.91 1.43
CA ASP A 101 -2.41 -0.28 0.16
C ASP A 101 -3.49 -0.45 -0.92
N ASP A 102 -3.44 0.42 -1.92
CA ASP A 102 -4.38 0.44 -3.07
C ASP A 102 -4.34 -0.85 -3.90
N TYR A 103 -3.29 -1.66 -3.73
CA TYR A 103 -3.07 -2.92 -4.41
C TYR A 103 -2.84 -4.05 -3.41
N TYR A 104 -3.40 -5.24 -3.69
CA TYR A 104 -3.06 -6.45 -2.94
C TYR A 104 -1.63 -6.91 -3.24
N PHE A 105 -1.23 -6.87 -4.51
CA PHE A 105 0.15 -7.00 -4.96
C PHE A 105 0.32 -6.33 -6.32
N SER A 106 1.57 -6.04 -6.65
CA SER A 106 2.01 -5.53 -7.95
C SER A 106 2.84 -6.58 -8.68
N VAL A 107 2.95 -6.44 -9.99
CA VAL A 107 3.85 -7.22 -10.84
C VAL A 107 4.73 -6.27 -11.62
N GLU A 108 6.04 -6.45 -11.46
CA GLU A 108 7.10 -5.72 -12.14
C GLU A 108 8.13 -6.70 -12.72
N THR A 109 9.29 -6.21 -13.17
CA THR A 109 10.41 -7.06 -13.58
C THR A 109 11.74 -6.49 -13.09
N SER A 110 12.74 -7.32 -12.86
CA SER A 110 14.12 -6.85 -12.62
C SER A 110 14.83 -6.42 -13.91
N THR A 111 14.27 -6.75 -15.08
CA THR A 111 14.83 -6.35 -16.38
C THR A 111 14.65 -4.84 -16.58
N PRO A 112 15.72 -4.05 -16.83
CA PRO A 112 15.60 -2.62 -17.05
C PRO A 112 14.59 -2.29 -18.17
N PRO A 113 13.67 -1.32 -17.96
CA PRO A 113 13.68 -0.31 -16.90
C PRO A 113 12.94 -0.70 -15.61
N GLY A 114 12.39 -1.91 -15.54
CA GLY A 114 11.69 -2.45 -14.37
C GLY A 114 10.17 -2.52 -14.48
N TYR A 115 9.60 -2.02 -15.59
CA TYR A 115 8.15 -1.89 -15.78
C TYR A 115 7.75 -2.23 -17.24
N PHE A 116 6.45 -2.24 -17.52
CA PHE A 116 5.88 -2.73 -18.78
C PHE A 116 5.27 -1.61 -19.61
N LEU A 117 5.99 -1.11 -20.61
CA LEU A 117 5.43 -0.10 -21.52
C LEU A 117 4.55 -0.74 -22.60
N PRO A 118 3.26 -0.35 -22.73
CA PRO A 118 2.37 -0.88 -23.75
C PRO A 118 2.89 -0.69 -25.18
N GLU A 119 3.60 0.41 -25.45
CA GLU A 119 4.16 0.72 -26.76
C GLU A 119 5.30 -0.25 -27.14
N GLU A 120 6.14 -0.64 -26.17
CA GLU A 120 7.22 -1.61 -26.37
C GLU A 120 6.66 -3.02 -26.60
N ILE A 121 5.57 -3.37 -25.90
CA ILE A 121 4.84 -4.63 -26.09
C ILE A 121 4.17 -4.68 -27.47
N ALA A 122 3.49 -3.60 -27.86
CA ALA A 122 2.86 -3.50 -29.17
C ALA A 122 3.88 -3.64 -30.30
N ALA A 123 5.06 -3.04 -30.13
CA ALA A 123 6.17 -3.14 -31.07
C ALA A 123 6.94 -4.47 -31.03
N GLY A 124 6.66 -5.36 -30.07
CA GLY A 124 7.36 -6.65 -29.92
C GLY A 124 8.81 -6.51 -29.46
N ARG A 125 9.13 -5.46 -28.70
CA ARG A 125 10.48 -5.19 -28.18
C ARG A 125 10.65 -5.49 -26.70
N LEU A 126 9.54 -5.56 -25.95
CA LEU A 126 9.60 -5.90 -24.54
C LEU A 126 9.84 -7.41 -24.38
N GLN A 127 10.96 -7.75 -23.75
CA GLN A 127 11.33 -9.10 -23.34
C GLN A 127 11.94 -9.02 -21.94
N THR A 128 11.56 -9.92 -21.03
CA THR A 128 12.05 -9.90 -19.64
C THR A 128 12.59 -11.26 -19.20
N GLN A 129 13.51 -11.21 -18.25
CA GLN A 129 14.10 -12.40 -17.61
C GLN A 129 13.23 -12.95 -16.47
N ASP A 130 12.32 -12.13 -15.94
CA ASP A 130 11.50 -12.48 -14.79
C ASP A 130 10.20 -11.66 -14.73
N LEU A 131 9.29 -12.13 -13.89
CA LEU A 131 8.11 -11.42 -13.45
C LEU A 131 8.09 -11.45 -11.92
N ALA A 132 8.18 -10.28 -11.28
CA ALA A 132 8.25 -10.12 -9.84
C ALA A 132 6.89 -9.73 -9.27
N PHE A 133 6.24 -10.66 -8.58
CA PHE A 133 4.98 -10.43 -7.87
C PHE A 133 5.29 -10.04 -6.43
N LEU A 134 4.89 -8.85 -6.00
CA LEU A 134 5.30 -8.34 -4.69
C LEU A 134 4.28 -7.47 -3.97
N PHE A 135 4.40 -7.45 -2.64
CA PHE A 135 3.68 -6.54 -1.76
C PHE A 135 4.48 -6.23 -0.50
N SER A 136 4.23 -5.06 0.10
CA SER A 136 4.73 -4.72 1.44
C SER A 136 3.86 -5.39 2.50
N LEU A 137 4.48 -6.24 3.33
CA LEU A 137 3.79 -7.00 4.38
C LEU A 137 3.05 -6.08 5.38
N PRO A 138 3.69 -5.09 6.03
CA PRO A 138 2.98 -4.28 7.03
C PRO A 138 1.84 -3.46 6.44
N ARG A 139 1.92 -3.11 5.15
CA ARG A 139 0.94 -2.24 4.48
C ARG A 139 -0.19 -3.02 3.81
N ALA A 140 -0.05 -4.33 3.65
CA ALA A 140 -1.09 -5.20 3.09
C ALA A 140 -2.20 -5.54 4.12
N ALA A 141 -3.45 -5.59 3.65
CA ALA A 141 -4.62 -5.83 4.53
C ALA A 141 -4.75 -7.27 5.05
N ALA A 142 -4.26 -8.25 4.30
CA ALA A 142 -4.29 -9.66 4.68
C ALA A 142 -3.09 -10.42 4.09
N PRO A 143 -1.86 -10.13 4.56
CA PRO A 143 -0.60 -10.63 3.98
C PRO A 143 -0.58 -12.15 3.69
N SER A 144 -0.98 -12.98 4.66
CA SER A 144 -1.03 -14.44 4.49
C SER A 144 -1.97 -14.86 3.37
N THR A 145 -3.15 -14.23 3.26
CA THR A 145 -4.12 -14.54 2.20
C THR A 145 -3.61 -14.06 0.84
N ILE A 146 -2.99 -12.88 0.80
CA ILE A 146 -2.39 -12.34 -0.42
C ILE A 146 -1.27 -13.25 -0.92
N ALA A 147 -0.38 -13.72 -0.06
CA ALA A 147 0.69 -14.65 -0.42
C ALA A 147 0.14 -15.98 -0.98
N GLU A 148 -0.90 -16.56 -0.39
CA GLU A 148 -1.55 -17.76 -0.94
C GLU A 148 -2.15 -17.51 -2.34
N ARG A 149 -2.76 -16.35 -2.56
CA ARG A 149 -3.31 -15.95 -3.87
C ARG A 149 -2.20 -15.68 -4.88
N MET A 150 -1.12 -15.02 -4.45
CA MET A 150 0.05 -14.73 -5.24
C MET A 150 0.75 -16.02 -5.68
N ARG A 151 0.83 -17.03 -4.80
CA ARG A 151 1.29 -18.40 -5.16
C ARG A 151 0.47 -18.97 -6.31
N LYS A 152 -0.86 -18.84 -6.28
CA LYS A 152 -1.72 -19.31 -7.39
C LYS A 152 -1.52 -18.51 -8.67
N ALA A 153 -1.24 -17.22 -8.57
CA ALA A 153 -0.91 -16.39 -9.72
C ALA A 153 0.41 -16.84 -10.38
N VAL A 154 1.48 -17.03 -9.59
CA VAL A 154 2.79 -17.47 -10.14
C VAL A 154 2.74 -18.91 -10.66
N GLU A 155 2.01 -19.82 -10.01
CA GLU A 155 1.77 -21.17 -10.54
C GLU A 155 1.05 -21.13 -11.91
N TYR A 156 0.10 -20.21 -12.09
CA TYR A 156 -0.58 -20.03 -13.37
C TYR A 156 0.36 -19.44 -14.44
N VAL A 157 1.15 -18.42 -14.10
CA VAL A 157 2.16 -17.84 -15.00
C VAL A 157 3.15 -18.90 -15.44
N GLN A 158 3.69 -19.69 -14.50
CA GLN A 158 4.59 -20.81 -14.80
C GLN A 158 3.95 -21.80 -15.77
N SER A 159 2.68 -22.15 -15.57
CA SER A 159 1.97 -23.07 -16.48
C SER A 159 1.77 -22.52 -17.89
N ARG A 160 1.72 -21.19 -18.05
CA ARG A 160 1.47 -20.51 -19.34
C ARG A 160 2.74 -20.14 -20.08
N LEU A 161 3.77 -19.68 -19.37
CA LEU A 161 5.00 -19.13 -19.93
C LEU A 161 6.22 -20.04 -19.73
N GLY A 162 6.11 -21.02 -18.84
CA GLY A 162 7.24 -21.81 -18.33
C GLY A 162 8.01 -21.08 -17.23
N GLY A 163 9.22 -21.54 -16.96
CA GLY A 163 10.11 -20.93 -15.97
C GLY A 163 10.09 -21.58 -14.59
N GLU A 164 10.88 -21.02 -13.70
CA GLU A 164 11.04 -21.49 -12.31
C GLU A 164 10.47 -20.47 -11.35
N ILE A 165 9.81 -20.96 -10.29
CA ILE A 165 9.26 -20.10 -9.24
C ILE A 165 10.30 -19.97 -8.12
N VAL A 166 10.62 -18.73 -7.76
CA VAL A 166 11.51 -18.41 -6.64
C VAL A 166 10.73 -17.58 -5.64
N TYR A 167 10.75 -17.95 -4.36
CA TYR A 167 10.11 -17.18 -3.29
C TYR A 167 11.19 -16.44 -2.52
N MET A 168 10.95 -15.15 -2.25
CA MET A 168 11.89 -14.31 -1.54
C MET A 168 11.18 -13.47 -0.47
N ILE A 169 11.92 -13.18 0.59
CA ILE A 169 11.60 -12.12 1.54
C ILE A 169 12.72 -11.10 1.43
N ASP A 170 12.37 -9.87 1.09
CA ASP A 170 13.32 -8.86 0.62
C ASP A 170 14.19 -9.46 -0.51
N ASP A 171 15.49 -9.59 -0.29
CA ASP A 171 16.44 -10.14 -1.27
C ASP A 171 16.87 -11.60 -0.94
N GLU A 172 16.26 -12.25 0.05
CA GLU A 172 16.63 -13.59 0.50
C GLU A 172 15.68 -14.67 -0.02
N GLU A 173 16.22 -15.66 -0.74
CA GLU A 173 15.47 -16.82 -1.20
C GLU A 173 15.06 -17.74 -0.04
N VAL A 174 13.80 -18.16 -0.05
CA VAL A 174 13.19 -19.04 0.94
C VAL A 174 12.29 -20.06 0.25
N ASP A 175 11.97 -21.18 0.91
CA ASP A 175 10.86 -22.01 0.46
C ASP A 175 9.51 -21.37 0.86
N PHE A 176 8.44 -21.74 0.16
CA PHE A 176 7.12 -21.15 0.39
C PHE A 176 6.58 -21.39 1.81
N ASP A 177 6.83 -22.56 2.41
CA ASP A 177 6.31 -22.86 3.75
C ASP A 177 7.02 -22.01 4.79
N SER A 178 8.34 -21.82 4.64
CA SER A 178 9.13 -20.87 5.44
C SER A 178 8.65 -19.43 5.23
N ALA A 179 8.38 -19.01 3.99
CA ALA A 179 7.83 -17.69 3.70
C ALA A 179 6.50 -17.47 4.43
N MET A 180 5.59 -18.45 4.37
CA MET A 180 4.29 -18.37 5.04
C MET A 180 4.40 -18.37 6.56
N GLN A 181 5.36 -19.09 7.14
CA GLN A 181 5.63 -19.03 8.58
C GLN A 181 6.10 -17.65 9.01
N GLU A 182 7.03 -17.06 8.24
CA GLU A 182 7.56 -15.73 8.53
C GLU A 182 6.50 -14.64 8.37
N ILE A 183 5.67 -14.72 7.32
CA ILE A 183 4.54 -13.80 7.13
C ILE A 183 3.61 -13.83 8.34
N LYS A 184 3.21 -15.02 8.80
CA LYS A 184 2.32 -15.16 9.98
C LYS A 184 2.98 -14.67 11.26
N ARG A 185 4.28 -14.90 11.43
CA ARG A 185 5.05 -14.40 12.58
C ARG A 185 5.02 -12.87 12.60
N ILE A 186 5.29 -12.23 11.46
CA ILE A 186 5.32 -10.78 11.35
C ILE A 186 3.90 -10.19 11.50
N GLU A 187 2.87 -10.79 10.90
CA GLU A 187 1.47 -10.37 11.09
C GLU A 187 1.08 -10.34 12.58
N ALA A 188 1.48 -11.37 13.34
CA ALA A 188 1.23 -11.46 14.77
C ALA A 188 2.01 -10.39 15.56
N GLU A 189 3.31 -10.23 15.28
CA GLU A 189 4.16 -9.21 15.91
C GLU A 189 3.59 -7.80 15.66
N LEU A 190 3.30 -7.45 14.41
CA LEU A 190 2.69 -6.18 14.01
C LEU A 190 1.40 -5.90 14.79
N THR A 191 0.52 -6.90 14.88
CA THR A 191 -0.74 -6.79 15.62
C THR A 191 -0.49 -6.57 17.12
N GLU A 192 0.41 -7.33 17.74
CA GLU A 192 0.78 -7.18 19.15
C GLU A 192 1.36 -5.79 19.44
N GLN A 193 2.14 -5.24 18.51
CA GLN A 193 2.72 -3.90 18.64
C GLN A 193 1.77 -2.75 18.31
N GLY A 194 0.51 -3.04 17.96
CA GLY A 194 -0.51 -2.02 17.67
C GLY A 194 -0.44 -1.46 16.26
N PHE A 195 0.20 -2.18 15.33
CA PHE A 195 0.21 -1.91 13.90
C PHE A 195 -0.38 -3.08 13.11
N PRO A 196 -1.66 -3.50 13.33
CA PRO A 196 -2.26 -4.56 12.52
C PRO A 196 -2.01 -4.29 11.02
N PRO A 197 -1.63 -5.30 10.22
CA PRO A 197 -1.33 -5.12 8.81
C PRO A 197 -2.42 -4.35 8.06
N GLY A 198 -2.01 -3.40 7.23
CA GLY A 198 -2.89 -2.53 6.45
C GLY A 198 -3.72 -1.52 7.25
N SER A 199 -3.56 -1.45 8.58
CA SER A 199 -4.22 -0.41 9.38
C SER A 199 -3.67 0.98 9.05
N GLU A 200 -4.45 2.03 9.36
CA GLU A 200 -4.00 3.43 9.24
C GLU A 200 -2.71 3.70 10.03
N ALA A 201 -2.52 3.00 11.16
CA ALA A 201 -1.29 3.09 11.95
C ALA A 201 -0.11 2.47 11.20
N ALA A 202 -0.29 1.30 10.58
CA ALA A 202 0.75 0.64 9.79
C ALA A 202 1.14 1.48 8.56
N LEU A 203 0.16 1.96 7.78
CA LEU A 203 0.38 2.77 6.56
C LEU A 203 1.10 4.11 6.80
N ARG A 204 1.04 4.63 8.02
CA ARG A 204 1.73 5.86 8.42
C ARG A 204 3.12 5.63 8.99
N PHE A 205 3.37 4.42 9.48
CA PHE A 205 4.58 4.10 10.21
C PHE A 205 5.62 3.42 9.32
N PHE A 206 5.15 2.56 8.40
CA PHE A 206 5.92 1.90 7.35
C PHE A 206 5.55 2.53 6.01
#